data_AF-A0A2E4DWQ7-F1
#
_entry.id   AF-A0A2E4DWQ7-F1
#
_cell.length_a   1.000
_cell.length_b   1.000
_cell.length_c   1.000
_cell.angle_alpha   90.00
_cell.angle_beta   90.00
_cell.angle_gamma   90.00
#
_symmetry.space_group_name_H-M   'P 1'
#
loop_
_entity.id
_entity.type
_entity.pdbx_description
1 polymer ?
#
loop_
_entity_poly.entity_id
_entity_poly.type
_entity_poly.pdbx_seq_one_letter_code
_entity_poly.pdbx_strand_id
1 'polypeptide(L)'
;MKYIAIITGFLIIGCESTDNQQRPKLETAMDSVSYSIGVDIGKNMKTQELDINDKAMFAGWKAAFNDEDLQLTEEDMLGTLNNFRKVMQEKAQLRGQQQSEENLSAGEAFL
;
A
#
# COMPACT_ATOMS: atom_id res chain seq x y z
N MET A 1 15.49 58.60 -7.67
CA MET A 1 16.84 58.87 -8.19
C MET A 1 17.79 57.85 -7.59
N LYS A 2 18.51 57.10 -8.44
CA LYS A 2 19.87 56.53 -8.20
C LYS A 2 19.96 55.36 -7.17
N TYR A 3 20.45 54.14 -7.44
CA TYR A 3 21.21 53.54 -8.54
C TYR A 3 20.91 52.04 -8.68
N ILE A 4 21.12 51.55 -9.90
CA ILE A 4 21.25 50.17 -10.35
C ILE A 4 22.51 49.52 -9.76
N ALA A 5 22.44 48.24 -9.37
CA ALA A 5 23.57 47.31 -9.46
C ALA A 5 23.06 45.86 -9.56
N ILE A 6 23.30 45.26 -10.72
CA ILE A 6 23.13 43.85 -11.10
C ILE A 6 24.31 43.06 -10.53
N ILE A 7 24.10 41.94 -9.83
CA ILE A 7 25.05 40.80 -9.78
C ILE A 7 24.26 39.48 -9.71
N THR A 8 24.16 38.84 -10.87
CA THR A 8 24.46 37.41 -11.14
C THR A 8 24.34 36.38 -10.00
N GLY A 9 23.36 35.48 -10.17
CA GLY A 9 23.53 34.01 -10.15
C GLY A 9 24.11 33.33 -8.91
N PHE A 10 23.26 32.58 -8.21
CA PHE A 10 23.69 31.32 -7.61
C PHE A 10 22.60 30.25 -7.74
N LEU A 11 22.97 29.19 -8.44
CA LEU A 11 22.30 27.89 -8.50
C LEU A 11 22.19 27.31 -7.08
N ILE A 12 20.98 26.96 -6.65
CA ILE A 12 20.76 25.92 -5.63
C ILE A 12 19.78 24.94 -6.32
N ILE A 13 20.30 24.02 -7.13
CA ILE A 13 20.65 22.64 -6.74
C ILE A 13 19.63 22.06 -5.75
N GLY A 14 18.68 21.32 -6.31
CA GLY A 14 18.37 19.98 -5.84
C GLY A 14 17.63 19.87 -4.51
N CYS A 15 16.34 19.63 -4.61
CA CYS A 15 15.82 18.42 -3.98
C CYS A 15 14.99 17.68 -5.04
N GLU A 16 15.69 17.05 -6.00
CA GLU A 16 15.11 15.85 -6.58
C GLU A 16 15.09 14.84 -5.45
N SER A 17 13.90 14.59 -4.90
CA SER A 17 13.64 13.41 -4.11
C SER A 17 13.82 12.22 -5.03
N THR A 18 15.06 11.76 -5.16
CA THR A 18 15.41 10.47 -5.74
C THR A 18 14.79 9.44 -4.82
N ASP A 19 13.54 9.09 -5.11
CA ASP A 19 12.92 7.84 -4.68
C ASP A 19 13.71 6.74 -5.40
N ASN A 20 14.92 6.47 -4.90
CA ASN A 20 15.82 5.48 -5.45
C ASN A 20 15.26 4.11 -5.04
N GLN A 21 14.17 3.73 -5.70
CA GLN A 21 13.56 2.41 -5.68
C GLN A 21 14.47 1.44 -6.44
N GLN A 22 15.72 1.34 -5.99
CA GLN A 22 16.63 0.34 -6.49
C GLN A 22 16.17 -0.99 -5.90
N ARG A 23 15.64 -1.84 -6.78
CA ARG A 23 15.19 -3.19 -6.40
C ARG A 23 16.28 -3.87 -5.58
N PRO A 24 15.96 -4.39 -4.39
CA PRO A 24 16.94 -5.08 -3.57
C PRO A 24 17.50 -6.26 -4.36
N LYS A 25 18.83 -6.40 -4.35
CA LYS A 25 19.46 -7.62 -4.86
C LYS A 25 19.19 -8.74 -3.86
N LEU A 26 18.84 -9.92 -4.37
CA LEU A 26 18.61 -11.10 -3.53
C LEU A 26 19.91 -11.91 -3.47
N GLU A 27 20.84 -11.47 -2.63
CA GLU A 27 22.19 -12.04 -2.55
C GLU A 27 22.29 -13.12 -1.48
N THR A 28 21.46 -13.04 -0.44
CA THR A 28 21.40 -14.00 0.66
C THR A 28 20.15 -14.86 0.62
N ALA A 29 20.18 -16.00 1.32
CA ALA A 29 19.00 -16.82 1.54
C ALA A 29 17.89 -16.02 2.25
N MET A 30 18.26 -15.14 3.19
CA MET A 30 17.29 -14.32 3.93
C MET A 30 16.63 -13.26 3.03
N ASP A 31 17.35 -12.74 2.04
CA ASP A 31 16.76 -11.82 1.05
C ASP A 31 15.66 -12.54 0.24
N SER A 32 15.94 -13.78 -0.19
CA SER A 32 14.98 -14.59 -0.94
C SER A 32 13.76 -14.96 -0.10
N VAL A 33 13.96 -15.29 1.19
CA VAL A 33 12.86 -15.53 2.14
C VAL A 33 12.00 -14.28 2.31
N SER A 34 12.62 -13.13 2.57
CA SER A 34 11.93 -11.85 2.76
C SER A 34 11.13 -11.44 1.52
N TYR A 35 11.73 -11.58 0.34
CA TYR A 35 11.04 -11.32 -0.94
C TYR A 35 9.84 -12.25 -1.13
N SER A 36 9.98 -13.54 -0.80
CA SER A 36 8.91 -14.53 -0.92
C SER A 36 7.72 -14.23 0.00
N ILE A 37 7.99 -13.77 1.24
CA ILE A 37 6.96 -13.31 2.17
C ILE A 37 6.21 -12.10 1.59
N GLY A 38 6.94 -11.11 1.07
CA GLY A 38 6.34 -9.94 0.41
C GLY A 38 5.46 -10.31 -0.78
N VAL A 39 5.91 -11.28 -1.60
CA VAL A 39 5.12 -11.79 -2.73
C VAL A 39 3.83 -12.47 -2.26
N ASP A 40 3.89 -13.29 -1.21
CA ASP A 40 2.71 -13.98 -0.67
C ASP A 40 1.66 -12.97 -0.16
N ILE A 41 2.10 -12.00 0.65
CA ILE A 41 1.25 -10.91 1.16
C ILE A 41 0.62 -10.13 0.00
N GLY A 42 1.42 -9.69 -0.97
CA GLY A 42 0.92 -8.92 -2.11
C GLY A 42 -0.06 -9.69 -2.99
N LYS A 43 0.19 -10.99 -3.23
CA LYS A 43 -0.76 -11.86 -3.96
C LYS A 43 -2.08 -11.99 -3.20
N ASN A 44 -2.02 -12.18 -1.89
CA ASN A 44 -3.22 -12.30 -1.07
C ASN A 44 -4.05 -11.00 -1.09
N MET A 45 -3.40 -9.84 -0.96
CA MET A 45 -4.07 -8.53 -1.06
C MET A 45 -4.73 -8.31 -2.43
N LYS A 46 -4.03 -8.69 -3.52
CA LYS A 46 -4.57 -8.61 -4.88
C LYS A 46 -5.80 -9.51 -5.06
N THR A 47 -5.77 -10.73 -4.56
CA THR A 47 -6.92 -11.65 -4.61
C THR A 47 -8.14 -11.10 -3.87
N GLN A 48 -7.92 -10.37 -2.78
CA GLN A 48 -8.98 -9.69 -2.04
C GLN A 48 -9.40 -8.36 -2.67
N GLU A 49 -8.75 -7.96 -3.78
CA GLU A 49 -8.93 -6.68 -4.47
C GLU A 49 -8.79 -5.49 -3.51
N LEU A 50 -7.76 -5.54 -2.67
CA LEU A 50 -7.42 -4.47 -1.75
C LEU A 50 -6.49 -3.48 -2.44
N ASP A 51 -6.88 -2.21 -2.44
CA ASP A 51 -6.00 -1.11 -2.85
C ASP A 51 -5.18 -0.65 -1.65
N ILE A 52 -4.01 -1.26 -1.48
CA ILE A 52 -3.12 -1.02 -0.34
C ILE A 52 -2.06 0.00 -0.73
N ASN A 53 -1.88 1.02 0.12
CA ASN A 53 -0.72 1.89 0.06
C ASN A 53 0.51 1.13 0.59
N ASP A 54 1.34 0.65 -0.35
CA ASP A 54 2.53 -0.14 -0.07
C ASP A 54 3.55 0.62 0.80
N LYS A 55 3.79 1.91 0.51
CA LYS A 55 4.71 2.75 1.30
C LYS A 55 4.29 2.82 2.77
N ALA A 56 3.00 3.05 3.03
CA ALA A 56 2.47 3.11 4.40
C ALA A 56 2.53 1.75 5.09
N MET A 57 2.18 0.67 4.37
CA MET A 57 2.25 -0.70 4.89
C MET A 57 3.67 -1.08 5.30
N PHE A 58 4.66 -0.84 4.43
CA PHE A 58 6.06 -1.14 4.73
C PHE A 58 6.62 -0.24 5.84
N ALA A 59 6.20 1.02 5.92
CA ALA A 59 6.57 1.90 7.03
C ALA A 59 6.04 1.37 8.37
N GLY A 60 4.77 0.95 8.44
CA GLY A 60 4.18 0.34 9.63
C GLY A 60 4.84 -0.98 10.02
N TRP A 61 5.12 -1.85 9.04
CA TRP A 61 5.86 -3.10 9.27
C TRP A 61 7.25 -2.83 9.84
N LYS A 62 8.00 -1.90 9.24
CA LYS A 62 9.35 -1.54 9.69
C LYS A 62 9.33 -0.98 11.11
N ALA A 63 8.41 -0.06 11.40
CA ALA A 63 8.33 0.55 12.71
C ALA A 63 8.07 -0.50 13.80
N ALA A 64 7.09 -1.39 13.58
CA ALA A 64 6.80 -2.46 14.52
C ALA A 64 7.92 -3.51 14.63
N PHE A 65 8.62 -3.82 13.53
CA PHE A 65 9.70 -4.81 13.53
C PHE A 65 10.98 -4.33 14.24
N ASN A 66 11.23 -3.02 14.22
CA ASN A 66 12.40 -2.39 14.81
C ASN A 66 12.14 -1.74 16.17
N ASP A 67 10.94 -1.90 16.74
CA ASP A 67 10.49 -1.20 17.96
C ASP A 67 10.61 0.34 17.87
N GLU A 68 10.33 0.91 16.69
CA GLU A 68 10.27 2.36 16.45
C GLU A 68 8.91 2.95 16.85
N ASP A 69 8.87 4.28 17.06
CA ASP A 69 7.64 5.00 17.36
C ASP A 69 6.60 4.84 16.23
N LEU A 70 5.37 4.50 16.62
CA LEU A 70 4.26 4.32 15.70
C LEU A 70 3.64 5.67 15.32
N GLN A 71 3.29 5.83 14.04
CA GLN A 71 2.61 7.03 13.54
C GLN A 71 1.13 7.11 13.94
N LEU A 72 0.56 6.01 14.42
CA LEU A 72 -0.81 5.90 14.92
C LEU A 72 -0.78 5.36 16.34
N THR A 73 -1.70 5.84 17.17
CA THR A 73 -1.92 5.24 18.49
C THR A 73 -2.53 3.84 18.31
N GLU A 74 -2.39 2.99 19.33
CA GLU A 74 -3.04 1.66 19.31
C GLU A 74 -4.55 1.74 19.14
N GLU A 75 -5.18 2.76 19.73
CA GLU A 75 -6.62 3.02 19.61
C GLU A 75 -7.01 3.37 18.17
N ASP A 76 -6.25 4.27 17.52
CA ASP A 76 -6.52 4.65 16.13
C ASP A 76 -6.30 3.49 15.16
N MET A 77 -5.28 2.66 15.40
CA MET A 77 -5.05 1.44 14.62
C MET A 77 -6.21 0.46 14.77
N LEU A 78 -6.66 0.21 16.01
CA LEU A 78 -7.80 -0.67 16.27
C LEU A 78 -9.07 -0.15 15.59
N GLY A 79 -9.35 1.14 15.72
CA GLY A 79 -10.49 1.79 15.09
C GLY A 79 -10.47 1.66 13.56
N THR A 80 -9.30 1.93 12.96
CA THR A 80 -9.09 1.82 11.51
C THR A 80 -9.30 0.39 11.01
N LEU A 81 -8.70 -0.60 11.69
CA LEU A 81 -8.85 -2.02 11.33
C LEU A 81 -10.28 -2.52 11.48
N ASN A 82 -11.01 -2.08 12.51
CA ASN A 82 -12.41 -2.45 12.70
C ASN A 82 -13.32 -1.86 11.61
N ASN A 83 -13.09 -0.61 11.23
CA ASN A 83 -13.82 0.00 10.12
C ASN A 83 -13.52 -0.70 8.80
N PHE A 84 -12.25 -1.01 8.54
CA PHE A 84 -11.85 -1.77 7.36
C PHE A 84 -12.51 -3.16 7.29
N ARG A 85 -12.57 -3.89 8.40
CA ARG A 85 -13.27 -5.20 8.48
C ARG A 85 -14.75 -5.09 8.10
N LYS A 86 -15.44 -4.04 8.55
CA LYS A 86 -16.85 -3.80 8.18
C LYS A 86 -17.00 -3.57 6.67
N VAL A 87 -16.17 -2.71 6.09
CA VAL A 87 -16.15 -2.45 4.64
C VAL A 87 -15.91 -3.75 3.86
N MET A 88 -15.00 -4.61 4.34
CA MET A 88 -14.73 -5.89 3.69
C MET A 88 -15.89 -6.89 3.80
N GLN A 89 -16.62 -6.88 4.91
CA GLN A 89 -17.83 -7.68 5.06
C GLN A 89 -18.92 -7.24 4.07
N GLU A 90 -19.13 -5.93 3.93
CA GLU A 90 -20.08 -5.38 2.95
C GLU A 90 -19.67 -5.74 1.52
N LYS A 91 -18.37 -5.61 1.19
CA LYS A 91 -17.84 -6.02 -0.12
C LYS A 91 -18.07 -7.51 -0.40
N ALA A 92 -17.88 -8.37 0.60
CA ALA A 92 -18.12 -9.80 0.48
C ALA A 92 -19.62 -10.11 0.25
N GLN A 93 -20.51 -9.43 0.96
CA GLN A 93 -21.95 -9.58 0.78
C GLN A 93 -22.40 -9.18 -0.64
N LEU A 94 -21.92 -8.04 -1.14
CA LEU A 94 -22.24 -7.58 -2.49
C LEU A 94 -21.75 -8.55 -3.56
N ARG A 95 -20.52 -9.06 -3.45
CA ARG A 95 -20.00 -10.09 -4.38
C ARG A 95 -20.83 -11.37 -4.35
N GLY A 96 -21.28 -11.80 -3.17
CA GLY A 96 -22.14 -12.97 -3.03
C GLY A 96 -23.50 -12.79 -3.72
N GLN A 97 -24.10 -11.59 -3.61
CA GLN A 97 -25.35 -11.27 -4.30
C GLN A 97 -25.18 -11.26 -5.82
N GLN A 98 -24.14 -10.60 -6.33
CA GLN A 98 -23.82 -10.57 -7.76
C GLN A 98 -23.61 -11.97 -8.32
N GLN A 99 -22.82 -12.80 -7.63
CA GLN A 99 -22.58 -14.17 -8.06
C GLN A 99 -23.86 -15.03 -8.04
N SER A 100 -24.77 -14.78 -7.09
CA SER A 100 -26.07 -15.45 -7.06
C SER A 100 -26.94 -15.08 -8.25
N GLU A 101 -26.98 -13.80 -8.64
CA GLU A 101 -27.74 -13.31 -9.79
C GLU A 101 -27.18 -13.85 -11.11
N GLU A 102 -25.85 -13.84 -11.26
CA GLU A 102 -25.16 -14.42 -12.42
C GLU A 102 -25.47 -15.92 -12.57
N ASN A 103 -25.42 -16.67 -11.47
CA ASN A 103 -25.73 -18.11 -11.47
C ASN A 103 -27.19 -18.40 -11.81
N LEU A 104 -28.13 -17.59 -11.32
CA LEU A 104 -29.54 -17.74 -11.67
C LEU A 104 -29.76 -17.51 -13.16
N SER A 105 -29.20 -16.42 -13.72
CA SER A 105 -29.30 -16.12 -15.15
C SER A 105 -28.66 -17.21 -16.03
N ALA A 106 -27.49 -17.72 -15.63
CA ALA A 106 -26.83 -18.82 -16.33
C ALA A 106 -27.65 -20.12 -16.26
N GLY A 107 -28.29 -20.39 -15.12
CA GLY A 107 -29.18 -21.54 -14.94
C GLY A 107 -30.43 -21.45 -15.81
N GLU A 108 -31.07 -20.28 -15.88
CA GLU A 108 -32.21 -20.02 -16.77
C GLU A 108 -31.84 -20.17 -18.25
N ALA A 109 -30.65 -19.73 -18.66
CA ALA A 109 -30.19 -19.86 -20.05
C ALA A 109 -29.80 -21.29 -20.45
N PHE A 110 -29.56 -22.18 -19.48
CA PHE A 110 -29.20 -23.58 -19.72
C PHE A 110 -30.41 -24.50 -19.85
N LEU A 111 -31.57 -24.12 -19.29
CA LEU A 111 -32.84 -24.86 -19.34
C LEU A 111 -33.63 -24.59 -20.61
#